data_AF-A0AAQ3RTW8-F1
#
_entry.id   AF-A0AAQ3RTW8-F1
#
_cell.length_a   1.000
_cell.length_b   1.000
_cell.length_c   1.000
_cell.angle_alpha   90.00
_cell.angle_beta   90.00
_cell.angle_gamma   90.00
#
_symmetry.space_group_name_H-M   'P 1'
#
loop_
_entity.id
_entity.type
_entity.pdbx_description
1 polymer ?
#
loop_
_entity_poly.entity_id
_entity_poly.type
_entity_poly.pdbx_seq_one_letter_code
_entity_poly.pdbx_strand_id
1 'polypeptide(L)'
;LYPMCHQISITMDSFFFLKPMLASQNHTLQQATDWSWMLEFLKGMVKPVAATAVVFLAVALSFYQKLGLELEMVVAILRAFIQLSIIGFVLQFIFNQDNAGWILLAYLFMVIVAGYTAGQRAKNVPRGKYVAGVSILTGTAVTMFVLVVLSVFPFTPRYIIPIAGMMVGNAMTVTGVTMKRLREDIKTQMNLVETALALGATPREATHEQVKRAVILALSPVVDNTKTVGLISLPGAMTGLIMGGASPLEAIQLQIVVMNMLIGAATLSSIMATYLCWPAFFTKAYQLQTKVFLT
;
A
#
# COMPACT_ATOMS: atom_id res chain seq x y z
N LEU A 1 73.29 18.77 29.60
CA LEU A 1 73.42 20.22 29.38
C LEU A 1 72.31 20.66 28.43
N TYR A 2 71.43 21.54 28.89
CA TYR A 2 70.59 22.49 28.10
C TYR A 2 69.46 21.94 27.18
N PRO A 3 68.36 22.69 26.93
CA PRO A 3 67.25 22.86 27.88
C PRO A 3 65.83 22.86 27.22
N MET A 4 64.84 23.15 28.06
CA MET A 4 63.47 23.58 27.78
C MET A 4 63.30 24.79 26.82
N CYS A 5 62.23 24.73 26.01
CA CYS A 5 61.31 25.80 25.59
C CYS A 5 60.33 25.12 24.60
N HIS A 6 59.00 25.04 24.75
CA HIS A 6 58.07 26.11 25.06
C HIS A 6 56.73 25.49 25.53
N GLN A 7 56.17 26.12 26.55
CA GLN A 7 54.80 26.00 27.04
C GLN A 7 53.74 26.19 25.94
N ILE A 8 52.77 25.28 25.93
CA ILE A 8 51.35 25.55 26.16
C ILE A 8 50.84 26.84 25.49
N SER A 9 50.38 26.71 24.25
CA SER A 9 49.42 27.63 23.63
C SER A 9 48.03 26.99 23.72
N ILE A 10 47.45 27.00 24.91
CA ILE A 10 46.02 26.73 25.15
C ILE A 10 45.38 28.09 25.34
N THR A 11 44.85 28.68 24.28
CA THR A 11 43.71 29.61 24.27
C THR A 11 43.57 30.19 22.85
N MET A 12 42.70 29.61 22.03
CA MET A 12 41.92 30.33 21.00
C MET A 12 40.90 29.45 20.24
N ASP A 13 40.88 28.12 20.42
CA ASP A 13 39.92 27.25 19.73
C ASP A 13 38.61 26.97 20.50
N SER A 14 38.53 27.33 21.78
CA SER A 14 37.33 27.12 22.62
C SER A 14 36.21 28.14 22.39
N PHE A 15 36.44 29.21 21.60
CA PHE A 15 35.40 30.19 21.23
C PHE A 15 34.65 29.84 19.93
N PHE A 16 35.15 28.89 19.13
CA PHE A 16 34.51 28.48 17.87
C PHE A 16 33.38 27.45 18.10
N PHE A 17 33.42 26.71 19.21
CA PHE A 17 32.44 25.66 19.53
C PHE A 17 31.18 26.13 20.27
N LEU A 18 31.17 27.31 20.91
CA LEU A 18 29.98 27.80 21.64
C LEU A 18 29.01 28.60 20.75
N LYS A 19 29.51 29.17 19.65
CA LYS A 19 28.74 30.01 18.73
C LYS A 19 27.58 29.28 18.01
N PRO A 20 27.69 27.98 17.64
CA PRO A 20 26.58 27.24 17.02
C PRO A 20 25.46 26.87 18.02
N MET A 21 25.79 26.69 19.30
CA MET A 21 24.81 26.29 20.32
C MET A 21 23.89 27.44 20.74
N LEU A 22 24.42 28.66 20.87
CA LEU A 22 23.60 29.85 21.14
C LEU A 22 22.75 30.27 19.93
N ALA A 23 23.22 29.99 18.71
CA ALA A 23 22.43 30.21 17.49
C ALA A 23 21.26 29.22 17.36
N SER A 24 21.44 27.96 17.78
CA SER A 24 20.39 26.93 17.78
C SER A 24 19.24 27.24 18.75
N GLN A 25 19.51 27.92 19.87
CA GLN A 25 18.49 28.24 20.86
C GLN A 25 17.59 29.40 20.43
N ASN A 26 18.14 30.42 19.75
CA ASN A 26 17.35 31.53 19.19
C ASN A 26 16.42 31.07 18.05
N HIS A 27 16.80 30.05 17.27
CA HIS A 27 15.94 29.48 16.24
C HIS A 27 14.68 28.79 16.80
N THR A 28 14.75 28.21 18.01
CA THR A 28 13.60 27.51 18.62
C THR A 28 12.51 28.44 19.15
N LEU A 29 12.82 29.69 19.50
CA LEU A 29 11.84 30.65 20.04
C LEU A 29 11.15 31.50 18.96
N GLN A 30 11.76 31.62 17.77
CA GLN A 30 11.21 32.43 16.66
C GLN A 30 10.32 31.61 15.71
N GLN A 31 10.44 30.27 15.74
CA GLN A 31 9.72 29.33 14.88
C GLN A 31 8.21 29.19 15.21
N ALA A 32 7.73 29.76 16.31
CA ALA A 32 6.33 29.66 16.73
C ALA A 32 5.40 30.70 16.05
N THR A 33 5.92 31.69 15.33
CA THR A 33 5.14 32.79 14.72
C THR A 33 5.54 33.10 13.28
N ASP A 34 6.18 32.16 12.58
CA ASP A 34 6.63 32.37 11.20
C ASP A 34 5.83 31.51 10.22
N TRP A 35 5.07 32.14 9.32
CA TRP A 35 4.39 31.49 8.17
C TRP A 35 5.37 31.03 7.07
N SER A 36 6.67 31.12 7.32
CA SER A 36 7.75 30.76 6.40
C SER A 36 7.71 29.28 6.02
N TRP A 37 7.39 28.38 6.95
CA TRP A 37 7.25 26.95 6.68
C TRP A 37 6.15 26.64 5.65
N MET A 38 5.03 27.38 5.70
CA MET A 38 3.95 27.26 4.73
C MET A 38 4.37 27.75 3.35
N LEU A 39 5.12 28.86 3.30
CA LEU A 39 5.66 29.40 2.06
C LEU A 39 6.75 28.50 1.46
N GLU A 40 7.58 27.86 2.27
CA GLU A 40 8.56 26.87 1.83
C GLU A 40 7.88 25.60 1.31
N PHE A 41 6.85 25.11 2.01
CA PHE A 41 6.01 24.02 1.53
C PHE A 41 5.36 24.36 0.19
N LEU A 42 4.70 25.53 0.09
CA LEU A 42 4.06 26.03 -1.15
C LEU A 42 5.06 26.19 -2.30
N LYS A 43 6.26 26.75 -2.05
CA LYS A 43 7.33 26.85 -3.05
C LYS A 43 7.83 25.48 -3.49
N GLY A 44 7.94 24.52 -2.57
CA GLY A 44 8.27 23.12 -2.88
C GLY A 44 7.22 22.44 -3.75
N MET A 45 5.95 22.83 -3.63
CA MET A 45 4.83 22.26 -4.37
C MET A 45 4.73 22.72 -5.83
N VAL A 46 5.42 23.79 -6.24
CA VAL A 46 5.37 24.31 -7.62
C VAL A 46 5.81 23.27 -8.65
N LYS A 47 6.85 22.47 -8.34
CA LYS A 47 7.36 21.41 -9.23
C LYS A 47 6.36 20.23 -9.38
N PRO A 48 5.80 19.66 -8.30
CA PRO A 48 4.70 18.70 -8.39
C PRO A 48 3.48 19.21 -9.17
N VAL A 49 3.09 20.47 -8.98
CA VAL A 49 1.97 21.07 -9.70
C VAL A 49 2.27 21.16 -11.20
N ALA A 50 3.47 21.57 -11.61
CA ALA A 50 3.85 21.57 -13.02
C ALA A 50 3.79 20.16 -13.65
N ALA A 51 4.14 19.11 -12.90
CA ALA A 51 4.04 17.72 -13.37
C ALA A 51 2.58 17.26 -13.60
N THR A 52 1.58 17.89 -12.97
CA THR A 52 0.17 17.58 -13.25
C THR A 52 -0.27 17.92 -14.68
N ALA A 53 0.50 18.72 -15.42
CA ALA A 53 0.25 19.01 -16.85
C ALA A 53 0.18 17.73 -17.70
N VAL A 54 0.98 16.70 -17.38
CA VAL A 54 0.94 15.40 -18.08
C VAL A 54 -0.40 14.69 -17.82
N VAL A 55 -0.93 14.83 -16.61
CA VAL A 55 -2.24 14.25 -16.26
C VAL A 55 -3.37 15.02 -16.94
N PHE A 56 -3.28 16.34 -17.04
CA PHE A 56 -4.22 17.16 -17.82
C PHE A 56 -4.26 16.73 -19.30
N LEU A 57 -3.11 16.41 -19.90
CA LEU A 57 -3.06 15.87 -21.26
C LEU A 57 -3.79 14.52 -21.37
N ALA A 58 -3.59 13.61 -20.41
CA ALA A 58 -4.29 12.33 -20.37
C ALA A 58 -5.81 12.51 -20.17
N VAL A 59 -6.23 13.46 -19.34
CA VAL A 59 -7.64 13.82 -19.15
C VAL A 59 -8.23 14.40 -20.43
N ALA A 60 -7.52 15.27 -21.15
CA ALA A 60 -7.97 15.83 -22.43
C ALA A 60 -8.11 14.75 -23.52
N LEU A 61 -7.20 13.77 -23.56
CA LEU A 61 -7.32 12.61 -24.45
C LEU A 61 -8.49 11.70 -24.07
N SER A 62 -8.72 11.49 -22.77
CA SER A 62 -9.89 10.77 -22.25
C SER A 62 -11.21 11.48 -22.62
N PHE A 63 -11.23 12.82 -22.58
CA PHE A 63 -12.35 13.65 -23.01
C PHE A 63 -12.65 13.47 -24.50
N TYR A 64 -11.60 13.50 -25.32
CA TYR A 64 -11.71 13.29 -26.77
C TYR A 64 -12.28 11.90 -27.11
N GLN A 65 -11.89 10.87 -26.34
CA GLN A 65 -12.38 9.50 -26.51
C GLN A 65 -13.67 9.18 -25.73
N LYS A 66 -14.24 10.14 -24.98
CA LYS A 66 -15.48 9.99 -24.18
C LYS A 66 -15.45 8.82 -23.19
N LEU A 67 -14.32 8.59 -22.50
CA LEU A 67 -14.22 7.48 -21.52
C LEU A 67 -15.00 7.73 -20.23
N GLY A 68 -15.46 8.96 -19.97
CA GLY A 68 -16.23 9.31 -18.76
C GLY A 68 -15.41 9.28 -17.45
N LEU A 69 -14.09 9.16 -17.53
CA LEU A 69 -13.17 9.03 -16.39
C LEU A 69 -12.66 10.38 -15.85
N GLU A 70 -13.01 11.49 -16.49
CA GLU A 70 -12.37 12.80 -16.26
C GLU A 70 -12.55 13.29 -14.81
N LEU A 71 -13.79 13.28 -14.31
CA LEU A 71 -14.10 13.67 -12.93
C LEU A 71 -13.51 12.67 -11.94
N GLU A 72 -13.52 11.37 -12.26
CA GLU A 72 -12.92 10.35 -11.39
C GLU A 72 -11.40 10.55 -11.25
N MET A 73 -10.71 10.89 -12.33
CA MET A 73 -9.27 11.17 -12.33
C MET A 73 -8.95 12.44 -11.53
N VAL A 74 -9.66 13.54 -11.76
CA VAL A 74 -9.44 14.80 -11.04
C VAL A 74 -9.69 14.63 -9.53
N VAL A 75 -10.81 13.99 -9.16
CA VAL A 75 -11.13 13.71 -7.76
C VAL A 75 -10.09 12.77 -7.14
N ALA A 76 -9.60 11.78 -7.88
CA ALA A 76 -8.55 10.87 -7.39
C ALA A 76 -7.24 11.61 -7.09
N ILE A 77 -6.81 12.52 -7.97
CA ILE A 77 -5.57 13.30 -7.79
C ILE A 77 -5.71 14.24 -6.59
N LEU A 78 -6.80 15.00 -6.51
CA LEU A 78 -7.05 15.93 -5.42
C LEU A 78 -7.11 15.18 -4.08
N ARG A 79 -7.81 14.05 -4.04
CA ARG A 79 -7.87 13.18 -2.86
C ARG A 79 -6.48 12.65 -2.49
N ALA A 80 -5.70 12.16 -3.46
CA ALA A 80 -4.36 11.63 -3.21
C ALA A 80 -3.42 12.71 -2.65
N PHE A 81 -3.49 13.93 -3.18
CA PHE A 81 -2.72 15.06 -2.70
C PHE A 81 -3.04 15.40 -1.24
N ILE A 82 -4.33 15.50 -0.89
CA ILE A 82 -4.78 15.78 0.48
C ILE A 82 -4.35 14.63 1.40
N GLN A 83 -4.55 13.38 0.98
CA GLN A 83 -4.21 12.20 1.78
C GLN A 83 -2.72 12.09 2.05
N LEU A 84 -1.86 12.27 1.04
CA LEU A 84 -0.40 12.22 1.20
C LEU A 84 0.11 13.34 2.12
N SER A 85 -0.45 14.55 2.00
CA SER A 85 -0.11 15.68 2.87
C SER A 85 -0.44 15.38 4.35
N ILE A 86 -1.63 14.84 4.61
CA ILE A 86 -2.05 14.45 5.96
C ILE A 86 -1.18 13.29 6.49
N ILE A 87 -0.96 12.24 5.68
CA ILE A 87 -0.17 11.07 6.08
C ILE A 87 1.26 11.47 6.42
N GLY A 88 1.88 12.39 5.66
CA GLY A 88 3.23 12.88 5.96
C GLY A 88 3.35 13.44 7.38
N PHE A 89 2.37 14.25 7.81
CA PHE A 89 2.32 14.79 9.17
C PHE A 89 2.07 13.71 10.22
N VAL A 90 1.12 12.81 9.96
CA VAL A 90 0.79 11.69 10.87
C VAL A 90 1.99 10.76 11.09
N LEU A 91 2.75 10.46 10.04
CA LEU A 91 3.92 9.58 10.15
C LEU A 91 5.04 10.21 10.97
N GLN A 92 5.24 11.52 10.88
CA GLN A 92 6.24 12.21 11.71
C GLN A 92 5.91 12.06 13.21
N PHE A 93 4.63 12.16 13.57
CA PHE A 93 4.18 11.92 14.96
C PHE A 93 4.38 10.46 15.38
N ILE A 94 4.01 9.50 14.53
CA ILE A 94 4.11 8.07 14.84
C ILE A 94 5.56 7.62 14.98
N PHE A 95 6.47 8.14 14.15
CA PHE A 95 7.88 7.73 14.16
C PHE A 95 8.64 8.22 15.40
N ASN A 96 8.16 9.25 16.08
CA ASN A 96 8.73 9.74 17.34
C ASN A 96 8.25 8.95 18.57
N GLN A 97 7.36 7.98 18.39
CA GLN A 97 6.78 7.19 19.48
C GLN A 97 7.21 5.72 19.38
N ASP A 98 8.00 5.24 20.35
CA ASP A 98 8.48 3.85 20.42
C ASP A 98 7.43 2.88 21.00
N ASN A 99 6.17 3.01 20.59
CA ASN A 99 5.08 2.16 21.09
C ASN A 99 4.46 1.32 19.96
N ALA A 100 4.53 0.00 20.12
CA ALA A 100 3.95 -0.98 19.21
C ALA A 100 2.43 -0.80 18.99
N GLY A 101 1.73 -0.18 19.94
CA GLY A 101 0.30 0.13 19.82
C GLY A 101 -0.02 1.04 18.62
N TRP A 102 0.84 2.01 18.31
CA TRP A 102 0.63 2.90 17.15
C TRP A 102 0.79 2.17 15.83
N ILE A 103 1.73 1.22 15.75
CA ILE A 103 1.92 0.37 14.57
C ILE A 103 0.66 -0.46 14.30
N LEU A 104 0.14 -1.12 15.35
CA LEU A 104 -1.07 -1.95 15.23
C LEU A 104 -2.29 -1.10 14.84
N LEU A 105 -2.45 0.07 15.43
CA LEU A 105 -3.54 0.99 15.12
C LEU A 105 -3.48 1.46 13.65
N ALA A 106 -2.30 1.89 13.19
CA ALA A 106 -2.09 2.31 11.81
C ALA A 106 -2.37 1.15 10.83
N TYR A 107 -1.89 -0.06 11.16
CA TYR A 107 -2.13 -1.26 10.37
C TYR A 107 -3.62 -1.60 10.27
N LEU A 108 -4.35 -1.63 11.40
CA LEU A 108 -5.79 -1.89 11.39
C LEU A 108 -6.57 -0.84 10.61
N PHE A 109 -6.19 0.44 10.75
CA PHE A 109 -6.79 1.52 9.96
C PHE A 109 -6.60 1.29 8.45
N MET A 110 -5.38 0.93 8.01
CA MET A 110 -5.11 0.60 6.61
C MET A 110 -5.95 -0.58 6.13
N VAL A 111 -6.09 -1.65 6.92
CA VAL A 111 -6.89 -2.83 6.57
C VAL A 111 -8.37 -2.49 6.45
N ILE A 112 -8.92 -1.64 7.32
CA ILE A 112 -10.33 -1.20 7.25
C ILE A 112 -10.58 -0.43 5.95
N VAL A 113 -9.72 0.55 5.64
CA VAL A 113 -9.82 1.35 4.42
C VAL A 113 -9.65 0.49 3.17
N ALA A 114 -8.73 -0.46 3.21
CA ALA A 114 -8.50 -1.43 2.15
C ALA A 114 -9.70 -2.35 1.93
N GLY A 115 -10.25 -2.93 2.99
CA GLY A 115 -11.45 -3.77 2.92
C GLY A 115 -12.66 -3.01 2.38
N TYR A 116 -12.87 -1.77 2.82
CA TYR A 116 -13.91 -0.90 2.29
C TYR A 116 -13.74 -0.65 0.79
N THR A 117 -12.51 -0.30 0.37
CA THR A 117 -12.20 0.05 -1.03
C THR A 117 -12.28 -1.17 -1.95
N ALA A 118 -11.73 -2.31 -1.53
CA ALA A 118 -11.82 -3.57 -2.26
C ALA A 118 -13.28 -4.05 -2.39
N GLY A 119 -14.05 -3.98 -1.30
CA GLY A 119 -15.48 -4.31 -1.32
C GLY A 119 -16.29 -3.38 -2.22
N GLN A 120 -15.95 -2.09 -2.29
CA GLN A 120 -16.59 -1.14 -3.19
C GLN A 120 -16.27 -1.41 -4.68
N ARG A 121 -15.13 -2.05 -4.99
CA ARG A 121 -14.78 -2.48 -6.36
C ARG A 121 -15.60 -3.70 -6.81
N ALA A 122 -15.99 -4.56 -5.87
CA ALA A 122 -16.87 -5.70 -6.11
C ALA A 122 -18.34 -5.35 -5.84
N LYS A 123 -18.84 -4.27 -6.47
CA LYS A 123 -20.25 -3.84 -6.34
C LYS A 123 -21.14 -5.05 -6.64
N ASN A 124 -22.05 -5.35 -5.71
CA ASN A 124 -23.03 -6.43 -5.74
C ASN A 124 -22.51 -7.84 -5.33
N VAL A 125 -21.31 -7.95 -4.75
CA VAL A 125 -21.00 -9.13 -3.92
C VAL A 125 -21.64 -8.93 -2.54
N PRO A 126 -22.48 -9.87 -2.04
CA PRO A 126 -23.14 -9.73 -0.75
C PRO A 126 -22.09 -9.64 0.36
N ARG A 127 -22.22 -8.64 1.25
CA ARG A 127 -21.25 -8.38 2.33
C ARG A 127 -19.80 -8.21 1.81
N GLY A 128 -19.62 -7.77 0.56
CA GLY A 128 -18.31 -7.69 -0.08
C GLY A 128 -17.25 -6.90 0.70
N LYS A 129 -17.65 -5.85 1.43
CA LYS A 129 -16.75 -5.06 2.31
C LYS A 129 -16.18 -5.89 3.47
N TYR A 130 -17.02 -6.71 4.11
CA TYR A 130 -16.59 -7.58 5.20
C TYR A 130 -15.73 -8.74 4.68
N VAL A 131 -16.17 -9.38 3.59
CA VAL A 131 -15.41 -10.46 2.94
C VAL A 131 -14.03 -9.97 2.54
N ALA A 132 -13.93 -8.82 1.87
CA ALA A 132 -12.66 -8.23 1.48
C ALA A 132 -11.80 -7.87 2.70
N GLY A 133 -12.37 -7.21 3.71
CA GLY A 133 -11.64 -6.81 4.92
C GLY A 133 -11.04 -8.00 5.67
N VAL A 134 -11.84 -9.06 5.92
CA VAL A 134 -11.37 -10.27 6.60
C VAL A 134 -10.32 -11.01 5.77
N SER A 135 -10.49 -11.06 4.45
CA SER A 135 -9.53 -11.73 3.56
C SER A 135 -8.18 -11.01 3.55
N ILE A 136 -8.19 -9.68 3.42
CA ILE A 136 -6.99 -8.85 3.46
C ILE A 136 -6.33 -8.95 4.83
N LEU A 137 -7.10 -8.84 5.92
CA LEU A 137 -6.58 -8.97 7.27
C LEU A 137 -5.89 -10.33 7.45
N THR A 138 -6.56 -11.41 7.07
CA THR A 138 -6.01 -12.77 7.27
C THR A 138 -4.75 -12.98 6.41
N GLY A 139 -4.79 -12.63 5.12
CA GLY A 139 -3.65 -12.82 4.24
C GLY A 139 -2.44 -11.97 4.63
N THR A 140 -2.67 -10.70 5.00
CA THR A 140 -1.59 -9.80 5.43
C THR A 140 -1.11 -10.08 6.85
N ALA A 141 -1.96 -10.54 7.76
CA ALA A 141 -1.55 -10.90 9.12
C ALA A 141 -0.70 -12.16 9.12
N VAL A 142 -1.03 -13.18 8.31
CA VAL A 142 -0.22 -14.40 8.17
C VAL A 142 1.16 -14.07 7.63
N THR A 143 1.27 -13.27 6.56
CA THR A 143 2.59 -12.87 6.05
C THR A 143 3.37 -12.01 7.03
N MET A 144 2.70 -11.09 7.72
CA MET A 144 3.36 -10.23 8.71
C MET A 144 3.86 -11.04 9.91
N PHE A 145 3.08 -12.02 10.36
CA PHE A 145 3.46 -12.93 11.44
C PHE A 145 4.72 -13.72 11.09
N VAL A 146 4.77 -14.30 9.88
CA VAL A 146 5.96 -15.01 9.38
C VAL A 146 7.19 -14.09 9.38
N LEU A 147 7.03 -12.83 8.99
CA LEU A 147 8.12 -11.85 8.94
C LEU A 147 8.68 -11.55 10.34
N VAL A 148 7.80 -11.33 11.31
CA VAL A 148 8.19 -11.08 12.71
C VAL A 148 8.89 -12.30 13.31
N VAL A 149 8.39 -13.51 13.06
CA VAL A 149 9.01 -14.75 13.55
C VAL A 149 10.40 -14.95 12.95
N LEU A 150 10.57 -14.68 11.65
CA LEU A 150 11.85 -14.80 10.96
C LEU A 150 12.81 -13.64 11.27
N SER A 151 12.40 -12.65 12.06
CA SER A 151 13.21 -11.46 12.45
C SER A 151 13.88 -10.79 11.24
N VAL A 152 13.17 -10.72 10.11
CA VAL A 152 13.74 -10.19 8.86
C VAL A 152 14.02 -8.69 8.95
N PHE A 153 13.20 -7.95 9.71
CA PHE A 153 13.36 -6.52 9.95
C PHE A 153 13.23 -6.17 11.43
N PRO A 154 13.92 -5.10 11.89
CA PRO A 154 13.67 -4.54 13.21
C PRO A 154 12.21 -4.07 13.28
N PHE A 155 11.50 -4.46 14.35
CA PHE A 155 10.10 -4.10 14.55
C PHE A 155 9.97 -2.63 14.98
N THR A 156 10.24 -1.73 14.04
CA THR A 156 10.19 -0.29 14.24
C THR A 156 9.15 0.34 13.29
N PRO A 157 8.47 1.42 13.70
CA PRO A 157 7.41 2.04 12.89
C PRO A 157 7.87 2.41 11.47
N ARG A 158 9.13 2.81 11.32
CA ARG A 158 9.73 3.26 10.05
C ARG A 158 9.81 2.17 8.99
N TYR A 159 9.95 0.90 9.39
CA TYR A 159 9.98 -0.22 8.44
C TYR A 159 8.61 -0.88 8.31
N ILE A 160 7.95 -1.15 9.44
CA ILE A 160 6.71 -1.93 9.47
C ILE A 160 5.57 -1.21 8.77
N ILE A 161 5.39 0.10 8.99
CA ILE A 161 4.24 0.83 8.47
C ILE A 161 4.27 0.93 6.92
N PRO A 162 5.39 1.33 6.27
CA PRO A 162 5.46 1.33 4.82
C PRO A 162 5.30 -0.06 4.20
N ILE A 163 5.94 -1.07 4.79
CA ILE A 163 5.86 -2.47 4.33
C ILE A 163 4.42 -2.98 4.41
N ALA A 164 3.77 -2.80 5.55
CA ALA A 164 2.38 -3.17 5.74
C ALA A 164 1.45 -2.41 4.77
N GLY A 165 1.70 -1.11 4.55
CA GLY A 165 0.94 -0.29 3.59
C GLY A 165 1.03 -0.82 2.16
N MET A 166 2.22 -1.18 1.69
CA MET A 166 2.40 -1.79 0.36
C MET A 166 1.69 -3.14 0.26
N MET A 167 1.80 -3.97 1.31
CA MET A 167 1.22 -5.31 1.36
C MET A 167 -0.31 -5.27 1.37
N VAL A 168 -0.90 -4.42 2.23
CA VAL A 168 -2.33 -4.17 2.30
C VAL A 168 -2.86 -3.56 1.00
N GLY A 169 -2.14 -2.62 0.39
CA GLY A 169 -2.53 -2.00 -0.87
C GLY A 169 -2.54 -2.97 -2.05
N ASN A 170 -1.56 -3.88 -2.12
CA ASN A 170 -1.53 -4.92 -3.14
C ASN A 170 -2.66 -5.94 -2.91
N ALA A 171 -2.80 -6.44 -1.67
CA ALA A 171 -3.88 -7.33 -1.27
C ALA A 171 -5.28 -6.75 -1.56
N MET A 172 -5.49 -5.45 -1.31
CA MET A 172 -6.71 -4.72 -1.64
C MET A 172 -7.04 -4.83 -3.14
N THR A 173 -6.06 -4.60 -4.00
CA THR A 173 -6.27 -4.59 -5.44
C THR A 173 -6.56 -6.00 -5.95
N VAL A 174 -5.75 -6.98 -5.56
CA VAL A 174 -5.95 -8.38 -5.98
C VAL A 174 -7.27 -8.93 -5.44
N THR A 175 -7.60 -8.70 -4.17
CA THR A 175 -8.86 -9.16 -3.56
C THR A 175 -10.07 -8.55 -4.27
N GLY A 176 -10.06 -7.23 -4.51
CA GLY A 176 -11.16 -6.56 -5.20
C GLY A 176 -11.38 -7.07 -6.63
N VAL A 177 -10.29 -7.30 -7.38
CA VAL A 177 -10.36 -7.88 -8.73
C VAL A 177 -10.83 -9.34 -8.69
N THR A 178 -10.31 -10.15 -7.77
CA THR A 178 -10.71 -11.56 -7.60
C THR A 178 -12.20 -11.68 -7.35
N MET A 179 -12.74 -10.92 -6.40
CA MET A 179 -14.16 -10.96 -6.05
C MET A 179 -15.06 -10.48 -7.19
N LYS A 180 -14.69 -9.38 -7.84
CA LYS A 180 -15.42 -8.85 -9.00
C LYS A 180 -15.43 -9.87 -10.14
N ARG A 181 -14.26 -10.43 -10.47
CA ARG A 181 -14.09 -11.34 -11.59
C ARG A 181 -14.78 -12.68 -11.35
N LEU A 182 -14.71 -13.22 -10.14
CA LEU A 182 -15.42 -14.44 -9.76
C LEU A 182 -16.93 -14.30 -9.97
N ARG A 183 -17.50 -13.18 -9.51
CA ARG A 183 -18.93 -12.90 -9.70
C ARG A 183 -19.30 -12.79 -11.17
N GLU A 184 -18.50 -12.06 -11.96
CA GLU A 184 -18.71 -11.91 -13.41
C GLU A 184 -18.63 -13.27 -14.13
N ASP A 185 -17.61 -14.07 -13.85
CA ASP A 185 -17.41 -15.37 -14.50
C ASP A 185 -18.53 -16.37 -14.13
N ILE A 186 -19.03 -16.36 -12.88
CA ILE A 186 -20.21 -17.14 -12.48
C ILE A 186 -21.47 -16.64 -13.19
N LYS A 187 -21.67 -15.31 -13.29
CA LYS A 187 -22.83 -14.73 -13.99
C LYS A 187 -22.85 -15.11 -15.46
N THR A 188 -21.70 -15.04 -16.14
CA THR A 188 -21.57 -15.39 -17.56
C THR A 188 -21.78 -16.89 -17.79
N GLN A 189 -21.31 -17.74 -16.88
CA GLN A 189 -21.36 -19.20 -17.02
C GLN A 189 -22.43 -19.85 -16.13
N MET A 190 -23.48 -19.11 -15.77
CA MET A 190 -24.50 -19.55 -14.82
C MET A 190 -25.13 -20.88 -15.23
N ASN A 191 -25.44 -21.05 -16.52
CA ASN A 191 -26.00 -22.31 -17.05
C ASN A 191 -25.09 -23.52 -16.81
N LEU A 192 -23.76 -23.35 -16.91
CA LEU A 192 -22.80 -24.43 -16.66
C LEU A 192 -22.74 -24.78 -15.18
N VAL A 193 -22.74 -23.76 -14.31
CA VAL A 193 -22.74 -23.95 -12.85
C VAL A 193 -24.03 -24.65 -12.40
N GLU A 194 -25.19 -24.23 -12.91
CA GLU A 194 -26.48 -24.85 -12.59
C GLU A 194 -26.58 -26.29 -13.11
N THR A 195 -26.06 -26.56 -14.32
CA THR A 195 -26.01 -27.93 -14.86
C THR A 195 -25.14 -28.82 -13.99
N ALA A 196 -23.97 -28.35 -13.56
CA ALA A 196 -23.09 -29.11 -12.68
C ALA A 196 -23.77 -29.41 -11.33
N LEU A 197 -24.45 -28.43 -10.74
CA LEU A 197 -25.22 -28.62 -9.51
C LEU A 197 -26.38 -29.63 -9.70
N ALA A 198 -27.07 -29.59 -10.83
CA ALA A 198 -28.14 -30.53 -11.16
C ALA A 198 -27.63 -31.97 -11.35
N LEU A 199 -26.38 -32.13 -11.80
CA LEU A 199 -25.68 -33.42 -11.87
C LEU A 199 -25.13 -33.88 -10.50
N GLY A 200 -25.37 -33.13 -9.43
CA GLY A 200 -24.96 -33.47 -8.07
C GLY A 200 -23.57 -32.96 -7.66
N ALA A 201 -22.93 -32.11 -8.47
CA ALA A 201 -21.66 -31.49 -8.10
C ALA A 201 -21.84 -30.57 -6.89
N THR A 202 -20.82 -30.48 -6.04
CA THR A 202 -20.81 -29.51 -4.95
C THR A 202 -20.58 -28.09 -5.50
N PRO A 203 -21.01 -27.01 -4.80
CA PRO A 203 -20.76 -25.65 -5.25
C PRO A 203 -19.28 -25.32 -5.50
N ARG A 204 -18.38 -25.98 -4.75
CA ARG A 204 -16.93 -25.83 -4.91
C ARG A 204 -16.44 -26.44 -6.23
N GLU A 205 -16.95 -27.61 -6.60
CA GLU A 205 -16.64 -28.25 -7.88
C GLU A 205 -17.26 -27.48 -9.04
N ALA A 206 -18.52 -27.08 -8.90
CA ALA A 206 -19.26 -26.34 -9.92
C ALA A 206 -18.65 -24.96 -10.25
N THR A 207 -17.87 -24.37 -9.33
CA THR A 207 -17.22 -23.05 -9.52
C THR A 207 -15.70 -23.09 -9.63
N HIS A 208 -15.09 -24.28 -9.68
CA HIS A 208 -13.63 -24.43 -9.62
C HIS A 208 -12.91 -23.66 -10.72
N GLU A 209 -13.35 -23.77 -11.98
CA GLU A 209 -12.73 -23.09 -13.11
C GLU A 209 -12.89 -21.57 -13.04
N GLN A 210 -14.05 -21.09 -12.57
CA GLN A 210 -14.33 -19.67 -12.39
C GLN A 210 -13.44 -19.07 -11.29
N VAL A 211 -13.26 -19.79 -10.17
CA VAL A 211 -12.34 -19.42 -9.09
C VAL A 211 -10.90 -19.36 -9.59
N LYS A 212 -10.44 -20.41 -10.29
CA LYS A 212 -9.09 -20.48 -10.85
C LYS A 212 -8.81 -19.32 -11.79
N ARG A 213 -9.71 -19.05 -12.73
CA ARG A 213 -9.58 -17.94 -13.69
C ARG A 213 -9.55 -16.59 -12.98
N ALA A 214 -10.44 -16.36 -12.02
CA ALA A 214 -10.51 -15.11 -11.28
C ALA A 214 -9.23 -14.81 -10.49
N VAL A 215 -8.67 -15.83 -9.81
CA VAL A 215 -7.43 -15.71 -9.04
C VAL A 215 -6.22 -15.48 -9.96
N ILE A 216 -6.10 -16.22 -11.06
CA ILE A 216 -5.01 -16.03 -12.04
C ILE A 216 -5.04 -14.60 -12.58
N LEU A 217 -6.20 -14.14 -13.07
CA LEU A 217 -6.35 -12.79 -13.63
C LEU A 217 -6.02 -11.70 -12.61
N ALA A 218 -6.39 -11.89 -11.34
CA ALA A 218 -6.11 -10.92 -10.29
C ALA A 218 -4.63 -10.89 -9.89
N LEU A 219 -3.93 -12.03 -9.95
CA LEU A 219 -2.52 -12.14 -9.58
C LEU A 219 -1.54 -11.83 -10.71
N SER A 220 -1.96 -11.91 -11.98
CA SER A 220 -1.10 -11.65 -13.14
C SER A 220 -0.29 -10.35 -13.01
N PRO A 221 -0.88 -9.19 -12.66
CA PRO A 221 -0.11 -7.95 -12.55
C PRO A 221 0.98 -7.99 -11.47
N VAL A 222 0.74 -8.71 -10.37
CA VAL A 222 1.70 -8.85 -9.26
C VAL A 222 2.87 -9.73 -9.70
N VAL A 223 2.57 -10.83 -10.37
CA VAL A 223 3.58 -11.76 -10.90
C VAL A 223 4.41 -11.08 -11.99
N ASP A 224 3.78 -10.35 -12.91
CA ASP A 224 4.47 -9.71 -14.02
C ASP A 224 5.32 -8.51 -13.58
N ASN A 225 4.87 -7.75 -12.57
CA ASN A 225 5.71 -6.75 -11.90
C ASN A 225 6.94 -7.41 -11.25
N THR A 226 6.74 -8.54 -10.57
CA THR A 226 7.84 -9.26 -9.91
C THR A 226 8.86 -9.84 -10.90
N LYS A 227 8.43 -10.29 -12.08
CA LYS A 227 9.35 -10.76 -13.13
C LYS A 227 10.22 -9.65 -13.72
N THR A 228 9.75 -8.42 -13.68
CA THR A 228 10.36 -7.28 -14.38
C THR A 228 11.05 -6.29 -13.45
N VAL A 229 10.90 -6.48 -12.14
CA VAL A 229 11.55 -5.68 -11.11
C VAL A 229 13.07 -5.77 -11.24
N GLY A 230 13.75 -4.63 -11.20
CA GLY A 230 15.20 -4.55 -11.39
C GLY A 230 15.68 -4.58 -12.84
N LEU A 231 14.85 -5.00 -13.80
CA LEU A 231 15.18 -4.98 -15.24
C LEU A 231 14.65 -3.72 -15.93
N ILE A 232 13.35 -3.43 -15.76
CA ILE A 232 12.70 -2.27 -16.41
C ILE A 232 12.29 -1.19 -15.41
N SER A 233 12.11 -1.57 -14.15
CA SER A 233 11.64 -0.66 -13.12
C SER A 233 12.40 -0.90 -11.82
N LEU A 234 12.89 0.20 -11.24
CA LEU A 234 13.42 0.20 -9.88
C LEU A 234 12.29 0.62 -8.94
N PRO A 235 11.87 -0.23 -7.99
CA PRO A 235 10.82 0.09 -7.03
C PRO A 235 11.11 1.40 -6.30
N GLY A 236 10.08 2.21 -6.09
CA GLY A 236 10.24 3.56 -5.51
C GLY A 236 10.92 3.56 -4.13
N ALA A 237 10.64 2.57 -3.28
CA ALA A 237 11.29 2.44 -1.98
C ALA A 237 12.79 2.13 -2.11
N MET A 238 13.17 1.24 -3.04
CA MET A 238 14.57 0.92 -3.34
C MET A 238 15.31 2.15 -3.89
N THR A 239 14.74 2.82 -4.89
CA THR A 239 15.31 4.06 -5.47
C THR A 239 15.44 5.15 -4.41
N GLY A 240 14.44 5.29 -3.53
CA GLY A 240 14.46 6.25 -2.43
C GLY A 240 15.57 6.00 -1.41
N LEU A 241 15.84 4.73 -1.06
CA LEU A 241 16.96 4.37 -0.20
C LEU A 241 18.31 4.71 -0.83
N ILE A 242 18.47 4.39 -2.13
CA ILE A 242 19.70 4.71 -2.88
C ILE A 242 19.92 6.22 -2.96
N MET A 243 18.87 6.99 -3.28
CA MET A 243 18.93 8.45 -3.30
C MET A 243 19.20 9.06 -1.91
N GLY A 244 18.76 8.35 -0.85
CA GLY A 244 19.04 8.69 0.54
C GLY A 244 20.46 8.33 1.02
N GLY A 245 21.32 7.79 0.14
CA GLY A 245 22.70 7.43 0.44
C GLY A 245 22.90 6.03 1.03
N ALA A 246 21.86 5.19 1.08
CA ALA A 246 22.01 3.78 1.47
C ALA A 246 22.77 3.00 0.39
N SER A 247 23.45 1.91 0.79
CA SER A 247 24.16 1.09 -0.19
C SER A 247 23.16 0.39 -1.13
N PRO A 248 23.46 0.28 -2.45
CA PRO A 248 22.57 -0.42 -3.38
C PRO A 248 22.33 -1.89 -2.98
N LEU A 249 23.31 -2.54 -2.37
CA LEU A 249 23.21 -3.94 -1.96
C LEU A 249 22.17 -4.11 -0.84
N GLU A 250 22.19 -3.26 0.18
CA GLU A 250 21.16 -3.26 1.24
C GLU A 250 19.77 -2.99 0.66
N ALA A 251 19.66 -2.00 -0.23
CA ALA A 251 18.37 -1.66 -0.85
C ALA A 251 17.79 -2.84 -1.66
N ILE A 252 18.64 -3.61 -2.37
CA ILE A 252 18.23 -4.81 -3.11
C ILE A 252 17.76 -5.91 -2.17
N GLN A 253 18.49 -6.19 -1.08
CA GLN A 253 18.11 -7.23 -0.12
C GLN A 253 16.74 -6.94 0.50
N LEU A 254 16.51 -5.70 0.92
CA LEU A 254 15.20 -5.26 1.42
C LEU A 254 14.12 -5.45 0.35
N GLN A 255 14.40 -5.07 -0.89
CA GLN A 255 13.44 -5.15 -1.97
C GLN A 255 13.06 -6.59 -2.33
N ILE A 256 14.00 -7.55 -2.31
CA ILE A 256 13.71 -8.97 -2.55
C ILE A 256 12.71 -9.50 -1.52
N VAL A 257 12.92 -9.19 -0.24
CA VAL A 257 11.98 -9.56 0.83
C VAL A 257 10.60 -8.93 0.59
N VAL A 258 10.58 -7.64 0.22
CA VAL A 258 9.36 -6.90 -0.09
C VAL A 258 8.59 -7.55 -1.24
N MET A 259 9.23 -7.98 -2.32
CA MET A 259 8.53 -8.60 -3.44
C MET A 259 7.91 -9.95 -3.05
N ASN A 260 8.62 -10.76 -2.27
CA ASN A 260 8.13 -12.05 -1.79
C ASN A 260 6.89 -11.91 -0.89
N MET A 261 6.89 -10.95 0.03
CA MET A 261 5.73 -10.71 0.90
C MET A 261 4.54 -10.14 0.12
N LEU A 262 4.77 -9.32 -0.91
CA LEU A 262 3.68 -8.77 -1.73
C LEU A 262 2.93 -9.87 -2.47
N ILE A 263 3.66 -10.80 -3.12
CA ILE A 263 3.05 -11.97 -3.75
C ILE A 263 2.34 -12.82 -2.70
N GLY A 264 3.03 -13.19 -1.62
CA GLY A 264 2.48 -14.06 -0.58
C GLY A 264 1.19 -13.52 0.01
N ALA A 265 1.17 -12.25 0.40
CA ALA A 265 0.00 -11.63 1.02
C ALA A 265 -1.16 -11.47 0.02
N ALA A 266 -0.87 -11.10 -1.22
CA ALA A 266 -1.87 -10.98 -2.27
C ALA A 266 -2.51 -12.34 -2.59
N THR A 267 -1.71 -13.39 -2.70
CA THR A 267 -2.19 -14.76 -2.97
C THR A 267 -3.01 -15.31 -1.80
N LEU A 268 -2.54 -15.15 -0.55
CA LEU A 268 -3.31 -15.60 0.61
C LEU A 268 -4.63 -14.82 0.74
N SER A 269 -4.60 -13.50 0.53
CA SER A 269 -5.81 -12.67 0.59
C SER A 269 -6.80 -13.03 -0.51
N SER A 270 -6.34 -13.30 -1.75
CA SER A 270 -7.22 -13.66 -2.86
C SER A 270 -7.87 -15.03 -2.66
N ILE A 271 -7.10 -16.02 -2.18
CA ILE A 271 -7.61 -17.35 -1.85
C ILE A 271 -8.63 -17.26 -0.69
N MET A 272 -8.32 -16.50 0.37
CA MET A 272 -9.28 -16.30 1.46
C MET A 272 -10.56 -15.59 0.98
N ALA A 273 -10.43 -14.66 0.04
CA ALA A 273 -11.57 -13.98 -0.55
C ALA A 273 -12.48 -14.93 -1.33
N THR A 274 -11.93 -15.89 -2.08
CA THR A 274 -12.76 -16.89 -2.76
C THR A 274 -13.45 -17.83 -1.77
N TYR A 275 -12.74 -18.26 -0.71
CA TYR A 275 -13.30 -19.08 0.38
C TYR A 275 -14.37 -18.36 1.23
N LEU A 276 -14.34 -17.04 1.33
CA LEU A 276 -15.35 -16.27 2.07
C LEU A 276 -16.48 -15.76 1.17
N CYS A 277 -16.25 -15.67 -0.15
CA CYS A 277 -17.22 -15.19 -1.12
C CYS A 277 -18.15 -16.31 -1.62
N TRP A 278 -17.66 -17.55 -1.77
CA TRP A 278 -18.48 -18.67 -2.27
C TRP A 278 -19.80 -18.89 -1.52
N PRO A 279 -19.89 -18.85 -0.17
CA PRO A 279 -21.15 -19.14 0.53
C PRO A 279 -22.19 -18.05 0.28
N ALA A 280 -21.77 -16.85 -0.13
CA ALA A 280 -22.67 -15.74 -0.42
C ALA A 280 -23.38 -15.90 -1.77
N PHE A 281 -22.91 -16.79 -2.66
CA PHE A 281 -23.51 -17.05 -3.96
C PHE A 281 -24.50 -18.21 -3.97
N PHE A 282 -24.49 -19.06 -2.94
CA PHE A 282 -25.32 -20.26 -2.86
C PHE A 282 -26.26 -20.22 -1.67
N THR A 283 -27.44 -20.82 -1.82
CA THR A 283 -28.37 -21.05 -0.71
C THR A 283 -27.91 -22.26 0.12
N LYS A 284 -28.51 -22.44 1.31
CA LYS A 284 -28.26 -23.64 2.15
C LYS A 284 -28.60 -24.96 1.45
N ALA A 285 -29.41 -24.91 0.39
CA ALA A 285 -29.79 -26.05 -0.44
C ALA A 285 -28.90 -26.22 -1.69
N TYR A 286 -27.74 -25.57 -1.74
CA TYR A 286 -26.80 -25.59 -2.88
C TYR A 286 -27.41 -25.13 -4.21
N GLN A 287 -28.36 -24.20 -4.16
CA GLN A 287 -28.89 -23.54 -5.35
C GLN A 287 -28.22 -22.18 -5.54
N LEU A 288 -28.02 -21.78 -6.79
CA LEU A 288 -27.43 -20.51 -7.14
C LEU A 288 -28.40 -19.37 -6.81
N GLN A 289 -27.96 -18.39 -6.01
CA GLN A 289 -28.82 -17.31 -5.55
C GLN A 289 -28.93 -16.23 -6.63
N THR A 290 -29.90 -16.37 -7.53
CA THR A 290 -30.13 -15.48 -8.69
C THR A 290 -30.27 -14.00 -8.31
N LYS A 291 -30.80 -13.69 -7.11
CA LYS A 291 -30.90 -12.31 -6.59
C LYS A 291 -29.55 -11.57 -6.53
N VAL A 292 -28.44 -12.29 -6.37
CA VAL A 292 -27.09 -11.70 -6.32
C VAL A 292 -26.58 -11.28 -7.70
N PHE A 293 -27.15 -11.82 -8.78
CA PHE A 293 -26.68 -11.62 -10.15
C PHE A 293 -27.58 -10.72 -10.99
N LEU A 294 -28.82 -10.47 -10.53
CA LEU A 294 -29.83 -9.62 -11.20
C LEU A 294 -29.62 -8.10 -10.99
N THR A 295 -28.69 -7.69 -10.13
CA THR A 295 -28.29 -6.29 -9.90
C THR A 295 -26.95 -5.96 -10.55
#